data_AF-A0A819YFP3-F1
#
_entry.id   AF-A0A819YFP3-F1
#
_cell.length_a   1.000
_cell.length_b   1.000
_cell.length_c   1.000
_cell.angle_alpha   90.00
_cell.angle_beta   90.00
_cell.angle_gamma   90.00
#
_symmetry.space_group_name_H-M   'P 1'
#
loop_
_entity.id
_entity.type
_entity.pdbx_description
1 polymer ?
#
loop_
_entity_poly.entity_id
_entity_poly.type
_entity_poly.pdbx_seq_one_letter_code
_entity_poly.pdbx_strand_id
1 'polypeptide(L)'
;MNIQGSNFMVKGIAFTRGSRGIRVGPAVTTNGIFDNIYIYNTTGTAFSANDAGNEYVNITLRNSEITNTNAMSPTTGECVYLGCSNDGCRVRDSIIDHNYCHDTLGSSGGSRAGFQVKSGSYNVIIRNNVCYNVVGPCIIVYDDYDRGRNLIDGNLAINAGTGDLGIQCTSGTTITNNIVINANLAGIGVIQNSINPAKNYIRNITISRNTVYMSQLDACLRLNGVTNNNITISNNVLYCRNQPSIKATNDLTGASIYNNAVNGSINAAGIQQNGTFMVSNNVFSDAVARNFYPAVGSPLINAGANPLQQVLYDYNGMTRSNTMPTVGAYEYSATNNPGCATTNSFKCGLSTAAVPEYPLIP
;
A
#
# COMPACT_ATOMS: atom_id res chain seq x y z
N MET A 1 -0.04 -17.09 -20.01
CA MET A 1 -1.39 -17.70 -20.08
C MET A 1 -2.41 -16.59 -20.28
N ASN A 2 -3.34 -16.74 -21.21
CA ASN A 2 -4.52 -15.87 -21.31
C ASN A 2 -5.71 -16.63 -20.72
N ILE A 3 -6.48 -16.00 -19.84
CA ILE A 3 -7.65 -16.61 -19.21
C ILE A 3 -8.79 -15.60 -19.18
N GLN A 4 -10.00 -16.04 -19.50
CA GLN A 4 -11.21 -15.22 -19.53
C GLN A 4 -12.43 -16.07 -19.18
N GLY A 5 -13.52 -15.42 -18.81
CA GLY A 5 -14.79 -16.06 -18.45
C GLY A 5 -15.18 -15.80 -17.00
N SER A 6 -16.07 -16.64 -16.48
CA SER A 6 -16.64 -16.47 -15.15
C SER A 6 -16.50 -17.72 -14.30
N ASN A 7 -16.36 -17.55 -12.98
CA ASN A 7 -16.39 -18.62 -11.98
C ASN A 7 -15.32 -19.69 -12.21
N PHE A 8 -14.05 -19.32 -12.01
CA PHE A 8 -12.94 -20.25 -12.15
C PHE A 8 -11.92 -20.06 -11.04
N MET A 9 -11.11 -21.11 -10.83
CA MET A 9 -9.96 -21.07 -9.96
C MET A 9 -8.72 -21.60 -10.67
N VAL A 10 -7.61 -20.90 -10.53
CA VAL A 10 -6.26 -21.36 -10.89
C VAL A 10 -5.46 -21.46 -9.60
N LYS A 11 -4.94 -22.65 -9.29
CA LYS A 11 -4.28 -22.89 -8.01
C LYS A 11 -3.06 -23.80 -8.10
N GLY A 12 -1.98 -23.44 -7.41
CA GLY A 12 -0.81 -24.32 -7.24
C GLY A 12 0.02 -24.50 -8.51
N ILE A 13 0.02 -23.51 -9.40
CA ILE A 13 0.71 -23.57 -10.70
C ILE A 13 1.81 -22.52 -10.74
N ALA A 14 2.95 -22.91 -11.32
CA ALA A 14 4.05 -22.01 -11.64
C ALA A 14 4.03 -21.61 -13.12
N PHE A 15 4.24 -20.32 -13.39
CA PHE A 15 4.43 -19.76 -14.72
C PHE A 15 5.80 -19.10 -14.80
N THR A 16 6.53 -19.36 -15.88
CA THR A 16 7.82 -18.72 -16.10
C THR A 16 8.00 -18.26 -17.53
N ARG A 17 8.81 -17.20 -17.71
CA ARG A 17 9.09 -16.60 -19.01
C ARG A 17 7.83 -16.05 -19.70
N GLY A 18 7.95 -15.75 -20.99
CA GLY A 18 6.88 -15.16 -21.79
C GLY A 18 6.74 -13.65 -21.58
N SER A 19 5.98 -13.00 -22.47
CA SER A 19 5.71 -11.56 -22.39
C SER A 19 4.97 -11.18 -21.11
N ARG A 20 4.02 -12.02 -20.67
CA ARG A 20 3.29 -11.92 -19.41
C ARG A 20 3.07 -13.31 -18.81
N GLY A 21 3.00 -13.40 -17.48
CA GLY A 21 2.69 -14.65 -16.78
C GLY A 21 1.24 -15.06 -16.97
N ILE A 22 0.33 -14.31 -16.37
CA ILE A 22 -1.13 -14.44 -16.50
C ILE A 22 -1.71 -13.13 -17.01
N ARG A 23 -2.47 -13.21 -18.11
CA ARG A 23 -3.32 -12.15 -18.62
C ARG A 23 -4.77 -12.55 -18.44
N VAL A 24 -5.48 -11.79 -17.61
CA VAL A 24 -6.94 -11.88 -17.44
C VAL A 24 -7.57 -11.02 -18.55
N GLY A 25 -8.36 -11.64 -19.44
CA GLY A 25 -8.84 -11.02 -20.67
C GLY A 25 -8.21 -11.63 -21.95
N PRO A 26 -8.74 -11.31 -23.14
CA PRO A 26 -9.17 -9.97 -23.56
C PRO A 26 -10.68 -9.67 -23.54
N ALA A 27 -11.48 -10.41 -22.78
CA ALA A 27 -12.90 -10.13 -22.56
C ALA A 27 -13.23 -9.90 -21.07
N VAL A 28 -14.46 -9.45 -20.79
CA VAL A 28 -15.02 -9.36 -19.43
C VAL A 28 -14.78 -10.65 -18.67
N THR A 29 -14.21 -10.54 -17.48
CA THR A 29 -13.91 -11.68 -16.60
C THR A 29 -14.45 -11.40 -15.21
N THR A 30 -15.15 -12.36 -14.63
CA THR A 30 -15.74 -12.20 -13.30
C THR A 30 -15.50 -13.41 -12.39
N ASN A 31 -15.43 -13.20 -11.07
CA ASN A 31 -15.33 -14.29 -10.08
C ASN A 31 -14.15 -15.26 -10.34
N GLY A 32 -12.98 -14.69 -10.65
CA GLY A 32 -11.76 -15.45 -10.91
C GLY A 32 -10.88 -15.51 -9.66
N ILE A 33 -10.49 -16.70 -9.22
CA ILE A 33 -9.60 -16.89 -8.07
C ILE A 33 -8.25 -17.44 -8.52
N PHE A 34 -7.17 -16.76 -8.15
CA PHE A 34 -5.79 -17.16 -8.35
C PHE A 34 -5.16 -17.33 -6.98
N ASP A 35 -4.80 -18.56 -6.61
CA ASP A 35 -4.37 -18.91 -5.25
C ASP A 35 -3.08 -19.73 -5.31
N ASN A 36 -2.08 -19.39 -4.52
CA ASN A 36 -0.83 -20.14 -4.47
C ASN A 36 -0.21 -20.34 -5.87
N ILE A 37 -0.07 -19.25 -6.62
CA ILE A 37 0.63 -19.25 -7.91
C ILE A 37 2.04 -18.71 -7.75
N TYR A 38 2.96 -19.20 -8.58
CA TYR A 38 4.33 -18.70 -8.63
C TYR A 38 4.62 -18.16 -10.03
N ILE A 39 4.85 -16.86 -10.19
CA ILE A 39 5.17 -16.25 -11.49
C ILE A 39 6.58 -15.69 -11.46
N TYR A 40 7.46 -16.15 -12.34
CA TYR A 40 8.85 -15.69 -12.32
C TYR A 40 9.52 -15.56 -13.69
N ASN A 41 10.54 -14.70 -13.80
CA ASN A 41 11.33 -14.49 -15.01
C ASN A 41 10.49 -14.07 -16.23
N THR A 42 9.41 -13.33 -16.05
CA THR A 42 8.61 -12.81 -17.17
C THR A 42 9.36 -11.68 -17.88
N THR A 43 9.15 -11.54 -19.19
CA THR A 43 9.69 -10.42 -19.96
C THR A 43 8.99 -9.09 -19.61
N GLY A 44 7.71 -9.14 -19.27
CA GLY A 44 6.90 -7.99 -18.85
C GLY A 44 6.18 -8.23 -17.53
N THR A 45 5.00 -7.63 -17.38
CA THR A 45 4.11 -7.79 -16.21
C THR A 45 3.79 -9.26 -15.91
N ALA A 46 3.83 -9.66 -14.63
CA ALA A 46 3.52 -11.02 -14.22
C ALA A 46 2.01 -11.32 -14.27
N PHE A 47 1.19 -10.55 -13.57
CA PHE A 47 -0.26 -10.70 -13.52
C PHE A 47 -0.94 -9.42 -14.02
N SER A 48 -1.74 -9.51 -15.09
CA SER A 48 -2.37 -8.34 -15.69
C SER A 48 -3.87 -8.53 -15.95
N ALA A 49 -4.67 -7.54 -15.60
CA ALA A 49 -6.07 -7.38 -16.01
C ALA A 49 -6.24 -5.96 -16.57
N ASN A 50 -5.79 -5.75 -17.82
CA ASN A 50 -5.53 -4.42 -18.37
C ASN A 50 -5.78 -4.29 -19.88
N ASP A 51 -6.73 -5.04 -20.43
CA ASP A 51 -7.09 -4.93 -21.83
C ASP A 51 -8.17 -3.85 -22.03
N ALA A 52 -7.90 -2.91 -22.93
CA ALA A 52 -8.75 -1.75 -23.20
C ALA A 52 -10.21 -2.16 -23.49
N GLY A 53 -11.16 -1.38 -22.97
CA GLY A 53 -12.60 -1.59 -23.12
C GLY A 53 -13.20 -2.64 -22.19
N ASN A 54 -12.38 -3.37 -21.42
CA ASN A 54 -12.88 -4.43 -20.55
C ASN A 54 -13.13 -3.98 -19.10
N GLU A 55 -13.95 -4.78 -18.43
CA GLU A 55 -14.17 -4.72 -17.00
C GLU A 55 -13.88 -6.08 -16.36
N TYR A 56 -13.19 -6.06 -15.23
CA TYR A 56 -12.83 -7.24 -14.45
C TYR A 56 -13.40 -7.09 -13.05
N VAL A 57 -14.20 -8.05 -12.61
CA VAL A 57 -15.00 -7.92 -11.38
C VAL A 57 -14.75 -9.12 -10.47
N ASN A 58 -14.59 -8.87 -9.18
CA ASN A 58 -14.42 -9.96 -8.20
C ASN A 58 -13.27 -10.91 -8.57
N ILE A 59 -12.10 -10.32 -8.86
CA ILE A 59 -10.87 -11.05 -9.10
C ILE A 59 -10.10 -11.12 -7.79
N THR A 60 -9.73 -12.33 -7.37
CA THR A 60 -8.88 -12.56 -6.20
C THR A 60 -7.53 -13.11 -6.62
N LEU A 61 -6.44 -12.45 -6.25
CA LEU A 61 -5.07 -12.98 -6.30
C LEU A 61 -4.52 -13.08 -4.89
N ARG A 62 -4.19 -14.29 -4.44
CA ARG A 62 -3.70 -14.48 -3.08
C ARG A 62 -2.65 -15.56 -2.89
N ASN A 63 -1.93 -15.49 -1.78
CA ASN A 63 -0.92 -16.48 -1.37
C ASN A 63 0.14 -16.76 -2.43
N SER A 64 0.42 -15.78 -3.30
CA SER A 64 1.21 -16.00 -4.51
C SER A 64 2.55 -15.30 -4.46
N GLU A 65 3.55 -15.91 -5.06
CA GLU A 65 4.90 -15.37 -5.19
C GLU A 65 5.13 -14.88 -6.61
N ILE A 66 5.67 -13.67 -6.74
CA ILE A 66 5.98 -13.04 -8.01
C ILE A 66 7.39 -12.45 -7.93
N THR A 67 8.29 -12.87 -8.81
CA THR A 67 9.68 -12.42 -8.76
C THR A 67 10.33 -12.27 -10.12
N ASN A 68 11.39 -11.48 -10.22
CA ASN A 68 12.20 -11.34 -11.43
C ASN A 68 11.34 -11.02 -12.67
N THR A 69 10.30 -10.21 -12.51
CA THR A 69 9.57 -9.64 -13.64
C THR A 69 10.50 -8.68 -14.38
N ASN A 70 10.32 -8.55 -15.69
CA ASN A 70 11.25 -7.79 -16.54
C ASN A 70 12.67 -8.39 -16.59
N ALA A 71 12.81 -9.71 -16.54
CA ALA A 71 14.13 -10.33 -16.74
C ALA A 71 14.70 -10.09 -18.16
N MET A 72 13.86 -9.64 -19.12
CA MET A 72 14.18 -9.71 -20.55
C MET A 72 13.67 -8.53 -21.43
N SER A 73 13.11 -7.42 -20.91
CA SER A 73 12.62 -6.30 -21.78
C SER A 73 12.51 -4.93 -21.10
N PRO A 74 12.94 -3.83 -21.72
CA PRO A 74 13.08 -2.52 -21.07
C PRO A 74 11.81 -1.69 -20.85
N THR A 75 10.60 -2.24 -20.92
CA THR A 75 9.38 -1.41 -21.02
C THR A 75 8.43 -1.47 -19.83
N THR A 76 8.05 -2.68 -19.36
CA THR A 76 7.06 -2.89 -18.29
C THR A 76 7.44 -4.10 -17.44
N GLY A 77 7.09 -4.13 -16.16
CA GLY A 77 7.69 -5.10 -15.23
C GLY A 77 6.98 -5.23 -13.89
N GLU A 78 5.72 -4.85 -13.81
CA GLU A 78 4.96 -4.89 -12.56
C GLU A 78 4.69 -6.34 -12.13
N CYS A 79 4.63 -6.59 -10.82
CA CYS A 79 4.12 -7.90 -10.36
C CYS A 79 2.63 -8.02 -10.69
N VAL A 80 1.86 -6.97 -10.39
CA VAL A 80 0.41 -6.93 -10.62
C VAL A 80 0.01 -5.61 -11.27
N TYR A 81 -0.67 -5.67 -12.41
CA TYR A 81 -1.18 -4.50 -13.16
C TYR A 81 -2.68 -4.63 -13.39
N LEU A 82 -3.46 -3.75 -12.77
CA LEU A 82 -4.92 -3.78 -12.78
C LEU A 82 -5.51 -2.50 -13.37
N GLY A 83 -6.41 -2.63 -14.34
CA GLY A 83 -7.08 -1.51 -15.02
C GLY A 83 -6.22 -0.88 -16.12
N CYS A 84 -6.68 0.23 -16.68
CA CYS A 84 -5.98 0.97 -17.73
C CYS A 84 -5.86 2.45 -17.40
N SER A 85 -4.86 3.11 -17.97
CA SER A 85 -4.75 4.57 -17.89
C SER A 85 -6.01 5.24 -18.44
N ASN A 86 -6.33 6.41 -17.88
CA ASN A 86 -7.46 7.24 -18.29
C ASN A 86 -8.81 6.51 -18.27
N ASP A 87 -8.99 5.56 -17.34
CA ASP A 87 -10.25 4.84 -17.19
C ASP A 87 -10.64 4.00 -18.43
N GLY A 88 -9.64 3.61 -19.25
CA GLY A 88 -9.86 2.87 -20.50
C GLY A 88 -10.28 1.40 -20.30
N CYS A 89 -10.09 0.86 -19.10
CA CYS A 89 -10.55 -0.45 -18.63
C CYS A 89 -10.46 -0.46 -17.10
N ARG A 90 -11.25 -1.30 -16.43
CA ARG A 90 -11.44 -1.22 -14.97
C ARG A 90 -11.33 -2.58 -14.29
N VAL A 91 -10.73 -2.59 -13.11
CA VAL A 91 -10.84 -3.68 -12.14
C VAL A 91 -11.64 -3.16 -10.96
N ARG A 92 -12.62 -3.93 -10.48
CA ARG A 92 -13.39 -3.55 -9.29
C ARG A 92 -13.78 -4.72 -8.41
N ASP A 93 -14.13 -4.39 -7.17
CA ASP A 93 -14.62 -5.32 -6.14
C ASP A 93 -13.69 -6.54 -6.02
N SER A 94 -12.37 -6.29 -6.03
CA SER A 94 -11.34 -7.31 -6.23
C SER A 94 -10.32 -7.29 -5.09
N ILE A 95 -9.66 -8.41 -4.85
CA ILE A 95 -8.80 -8.62 -3.67
C ILE A 95 -7.41 -9.10 -4.10
N ILE A 96 -6.38 -8.40 -3.66
CA ILE A 96 -4.97 -8.75 -3.81
C ILE A 96 -4.40 -8.94 -2.40
N ASP A 97 -4.30 -10.18 -1.95
CA ASP A 97 -4.07 -10.51 -0.54
C ASP A 97 -2.91 -11.47 -0.31
N HIS A 98 -2.04 -11.16 0.64
CA HIS A 98 -1.01 -12.10 1.10
C HIS A 98 -0.07 -12.61 -0.02
N ASN A 99 0.28 -11.75 -0.96
CA ASN A 99 1.23 -12.06 -2.03
C ASN A 99 2.64 -11.55 -1.68
N TYR A 100 3.67 -12.18 -2.23
CA TYR A 100 5.06 -11.76 -2.11
C TYR A 100 5.60 -11.35 -3.49
N CYS A 101 5.86 -10.06 -3.68
CA CYS A 101 6.46 -9.50 -4.89
C CYS A 101 7.90 -9.08 -4.60
N HIS A 102 8.89 -9.60 -5.31
CA HIS A 102 10.27 -9.23 -5.02
C HIS A 102 11.27 -9.33 -6.16
N ASP A 103 12.38 -8.60 -6.00
CA ASP A 103 13.54 -8.62 -6.88
C ASP A 103 13.17 -8.35 -8.34
N THR A 104 12.34 -7.32 -8.56
CA THR A 104 11.92 -6.87 -9.90
C THR A 104 12.87 -5.83 -10.49
N LEU A 105 14.15 -5.91 -10.08
CA LEU A 105 15.24 -4.93 -10.29
C LEU A 105 15.84 -4.91 -11.71
N GLY A 106 15.15 -5.41 -12.74
CA GLY A 106 15.72 -5.59 -14.09
C GLY A 106 16.50 -4.38 -14.64
N SER A 107 17.47 -4.63 -15.52
CA SER A 107 18.56 -3.71 -15.91
C SER A 107 18.20 -2.48 -16.78
N SER A 108 16.93 -2.10 -16.89
CA SER A 108 16.46 -1.11 -17.87
C SER A 108 15.33 -0.24 -17.33
N GLY A 109 14.99 0.86 -18.01
CA GLY A 109 13.97 1.82 -17.57
C GLY A 109 12.53 1.26 -17.56
N GLY A 110 11.56 2.10 -17.17
CA GLY A 110 10.12 1.80 -17.18
C GLY A 110 9.46 1.77 -15.79
N SER A 111 8.13 1.95 -15.74
CA SER A 111 7.34 1.84 -14.49
C SER A 111 7.23 0.36 -14.08
N ARG A 112 7.57 0.04 -12.83
CA ARG A 112 7.68 -1.34 -12.33
C ARG A 112 7.25 -1.40 -10.87
N ALA A 113 6.00 -1.01 -10.64
CA ALA A 113 5.43 -1.11 -9.32
C ALA A 113 5.27 -2.58 -8.91
N GLY A 114 5.25 -2.85 -7.61
CA GLY A 114 4.83 -4.17 -7.13
C GLY A 114 3.37 -4.41 -7.49
N PHE A 115 2.47 -3.64 -6.90
CA PHE A 115 1.03 -3.74 -7.09
C PHE A 115 0.48 -2.41 -7.62
N GLN A 116 -0.08 -2.43 -8.84
CA GLN A 116 -0.60 -1.24 -9.51
C GLN A 116 -2.08 -1.36 -9.84
N VAL A 117 -2.85 -0.34 -9.46
CA VAL A 117 -4.27 -0.16 -9.79
C VAL A 117 -4.45 1.17 -10.52
N LYS A 118 -4.74 1.13 -11.81
CA LYS A 118 -4.90 2.29 -12.70
C LYS A 118 -6.21 3.04 -12.47
N SER A 119 -6.26 4.25 -13.02
CA SER A 119 -7.36 5.19 -12.83
C SER A 119 -8.70 4.60 -13.23
N GLY A 120 -9.71 4.92 -12.44
CA GLY A 120 -11.09 4.48 -12.61
C GLY A 120 -11.40 3.08 -12.11
N SER A 121 -10.39 2.32 -11.65
CA SER A 121 -10.56 1.08 -10.89
C SER A 121 -10.84 1.40 -9.41
N TYR A 122 -11.77 0.69 -8.79
CA TYR A 122 -12.34 1.05 -7.49
C TYR A 122 -12.74 -0.18 -6.66
N ASN A 123 -12.93 -0.02 -5.36
CA ASN A 123 -13.21 -1.13 -4.44
C ASN A 123 -12.19 -2.29 -4.54
N VAL A 124 -10.94 -1.97 -4.86
CA VAL A 124 -9.83 -2.93 -4.85
C VAL A 124 -9.18 -2.91 -3.47
N ILE A 125 -9.07 -4.08 -2.85
CA ILE A 125 -8.40 -4.29 -1.58
C ILE A 125 -7.01 -4.88 -1.85
N ILE A 126 -5.95 -4.13 -1.51
CA ILE A 126 -4.56 -4.59 -1.54
C ILE A 126 -4.12 -4.74 -0.09
N ARG A 127 -4.03 -5.98 0.41
CA ARG A 127 -3.72 -6.21 1.82
C ARG A 127 -2.74 -7.32 2.10
N ASN A 128 -2.03 -7.21 3.22
CA ASN A 128 -1.09 -8.24 3.72
C ASN A 128 0.00 -8.66 2.72
N ASN A 129 0.23 -7.90 1.66
CA ASN A 129 1.25 -8.22 0.68
C ASN A 129 2.61 -7.78 1.21
N VAL A 130 3.65 -8.51 0.81
CA VAL A 130 5.04 -8.13 1.02
C VAL A 130 5.69 -7.84 -0.32
N CYS A 131 6.55 -6.85 -0.28
CA CYS A 131 7.12 -6.25 -1.46
C CYS A 131 8.53 -5.79 -1.14
N TYR A 132 9.49 -6.37 -1.84
CA TYR A 132 10.89 -6.26 -1.48
C TYR A 132 11.74 -6.04 -2.73
N ASN A 133 12.59 -5.01 -2.73
CA ASN A 133 13.49 -4.73 -3.86
C ASN A 133 12.74 -4.63 -5.19
N VAL A 134 11.83 -3.67 -5.28
CA VAL A 134 11.12 -3.34 -6.52
C VAL A 134 11.63 -2.02 -7.07
N VAL A 135 11.69 -1.84 -8.40
CA VAL A 135 12.24 -0.60 -9.00
C VAL A 135 11.32 0.59 -8.77
N GLY A 136 10.01 0.41 -9.00
CA GLY A 136 9.02 1.47 -8.81
C GLY A 136 8.43 1.48 -7.41
N PRO A 137 7.26 2.14 -7.23
CA PRO A 137 6.57 2.09 -5.96
C PRO A 137 6.14 0.67 -5.62
N CYS A 138 6.18 0.32 -4.34
CA CYS A 138 5.69 -0.98 -3.97
C CYS A 138 4.20 -1.15 -4.27
N ILE A 139 3.40 -0.14 -3.89
CA ILE A 139 1.99 -0.09 -4.20
C ILE A 139 1.70 1.27 -4.83
N ILE A 140 0.98 1.29 -5.95
CA ILE A 140 0.50 2.51 -6.59
C ILE A 140 -0.97 2.38 -6.98
N VAL A 141 -1.79 3.28 -6.47
CA VAL A 141 -3.23 3.34 -6.76
C VAL A 141 -3.59 4.72 -7.28
N TYR A 142 -4.17 4.79 -8.48
CA TYR A 142 -4.58 6.05 -9.09
C TYR A 142 -6.02 6.44 -8.68
N ASP A 143 -6.56 7.51 -9.26
CA ASP A 143 -7.89 8.06 -8.94
C ASP A 143 -9.02 7.03 -9.14
N ASP A 144 -9.93 6.91 -8.17
CA ASP A 144 -11.10 6.02 -8.17
C ASP A 144 -12.30 6.51 -9.01
N TYR A 145 -12.21 7.74 -9.53
CA TYR A 145 -13.26 8.43 -10.27
C TYR A 145 -14.58 8.59 -9.47
N ASP A 146 -14.51 8.67 -8.14
CA ASP A 146 -15.66 8.73 -7.23
C ASP A 146 -16.62 7.53 -7.35
N ARG A 147 -16.11 6.35 -7.75
CA ARG A 147 -16.92 5.14 -7.91
C ARG A 147 -16.89 4.21 -6.71
N GLY A 148 -15.94 4.39 -5.81
CA GLY A 148 -15.72 3.55 -4.64
C GLY A 148 -14.27 3.61 -4.18
N ARG A 149 -14.01 3.51 -2.88
CA ARG A 149 -12.65 3.70 -2.37
C ARG A 149 -11.83 2.42 -2.47
N ASN A 150 -10.58 2.56 -2.91
CA ASN A 150 -9.60 1.50 -2.79
C ASN A 150 -9.04 1.43 -1.36
N LEU A 151 -8.60 0.25 -0.93
CA LEU A 151 -8.03 0.00 0.39
C LEU A 151 -6.62 -0.60 0.26
N ILE A 152 -5.65 0.02 0.92
CA ILE A 152 -4.27 -0.47 1.07
C ILE A 152 -4.05 -0.74 2.56
N ASP A 153 -4.09 -2.02 2.97
CA ASP A 153 -4.09 -2.38 4.40
C ASP A 153 -3.03 -3.42 4.79
N GLY A 154 -2.25 -3.14 5.83
CA GLY A 154 -1.40 -4.15 6.45
C GLY A 154 -0.26 -4.69 5.57
N ASN A 155 0.11 -3.99 4.50
CA ASN A 155 1.19 -4.39 3.60
C ASN A 155 2.56 -4.00 4.15
N LEU A 156 3.60 -4.66 3.64
CA LEU A 156 5.00 -4.38 3.94
C LEU A 156 5.74 -4.00 2.65
N ALA A 157 6.21 -2.76 2.59
CA ALA A 157 7.03 -2.24 1.50
C ALA A 157 8.47 -2.05 2.00
N ILE A 158 9.43 -2.74 1.38
CA ILE A 158 10.85 -2.68 1.76
C ILE A 158 11.67 -2.37 0.51
N ASN A 159 12.54 -1.36 0.60
CA ASN A 159 13.45 -1.00 -0.47
C ASN A 159 12.73 -0.75 -1.81
N ALA A 160 11.74 0.14 -1.81
CA ALA A 160 11.22 0.68 -3.06
C ALA A 160 12.31 1.49 -3.77
N GLY A 161 12.43 1.27 -5.08
CA GLY A 161 13.63 1.57 -5.86
C GLY A 161 13.92 3.05 -6.09
N THR A 162 15.01 3.30 -6.80
CA THR A 162 15.61 4.63 -6.92
C THR A 162 14.66 5.67 -7.50
N GLY A 163 14.42 6.75 -6.76
CA GLY A 163 13.55 7.86 -7.15
C GLY A 163 12.07 7.64 -6.86
N ASP A 164 11.67 6.51 -6.27
CA ASP A 164 10.26 6.14 -6.09
C ASP A 164 9.82 6.02 -4.62
N LEU A 165 8.50 5.98 -4.43
CA LEU A 165 7.85 5.94 -3.12
C LEU A 165 7.63 4.52 -2.62
N GLY A 166 7.51 4.30 -1.31
CA GLY A 166 7.03 3.01 -0.80
C GLY A 166 5.59 2.74 -1.25
N ILE A 167 4.67 3.63 -0.90
CA ILE A 167 3.27 3.58 -1.33
C ILE A 167 2.90 4.92 -1.97
N GLN A 168 2.24 4.87 -3.12
CA GLN A 168 1.70 6.04 -3.80
C GLN A 168 0.19 5.92 -3.99
N CYS A 169 -0.54 7.00 -3.73
CA CYS A 169 -1.93 7.13 -4.19
C CYS A 169 -2.21 8.48 -4.85
N THR A 170 -3.33 8.59 -5.57
CA THR A 170 -3.82 9.87 -6.11
C THR A 170 -5.08 10.35 -5.39
N SER A 171 -6.22 9.67 -5.56
CA SER A 171 -7.51 10.04 -4.93
C SER A 171 -8.29 8.78 -4.55
N GLY A 172 -9.24 8.89 -3.62
CA GLY A 172 -10.19 7.82 -3.32
C GLY A 172 -9.56 6.55 -2.74
N THR A 173 -8.62 6.72 -1.80
CA THR A 173 -7.85 5.61 -1.24
C THR A 173 -7.74 5.74 0.27
N THR A 174 -7.95 4.61 0.96
CA THR A 174 -7.63 4.45 2.39
C THR A 174 -6.33 3.66 2.51
N ILE A 175 -5.34 4.19 3.24
CA ILE A 175 -4.03 3.60 3.46
C ILE A 175 -3.86 3.40 4.96
N THR A 176 -3.84 2.14 5.42
CA THR A 176 -3.83 1.84 6.85
C THR A 176 -3.01 0.64 7.26
N ASN A 177 -2.48 0.64 8.49
CA ASN A 177 -1.67 -0.43 9.07
C ASN A 177 -0.45 -0.86 8.23
N ASN A 178 -0.01 -0.09 7.23
CA ASN A 178 1.12 -0.50 6.40
C ASN A 178 2.44 -0.17 7.09
N ILE A 179 3.45 -0.99 6.81
CA ILE A 179 4.83 -0.73 7.20
C ILE A 179 5.64 -0.44 5.95
N VAL A 180 6.31 0.71 5.92
CA VAL A 180 7.19 1.13 4.83
C VAL A 180 8.60 1.34 5.37
N ILE A 181 9.57 0.63 4.79
CA ILE A 181 10.95 0.62 5.24
C ILE A 181 11.85 1.02 4.08
N ASN A 182 12.70 2.02 4.31
CA ASN A 182 13.79 2.36 3.40
C ASN A 182 13.34 2.63 1.96
N ALA A 183 12.22 3.34 1.79
CA ALA A 183 11.81 3.84 0.47
C ALA A 183 12.78 4.92 0.01
N ASN A 184 13.22 4.88 -1.25
CA ASN A 184 14.26 5.77 -1.73
C ASN A 184 13.82 7.25 -1.77
N LEU A 185 12.67 7.57 -2.39
CA LEU A 185 12.17 8.95 -2.42
C LEU A 185 11.44 9.31 -1.12
N ALA A 186 10.25 8.74 -0.93
CA ALA A 186 9.37 9.01 0.19
C ALA A 186 8.65 7.74 0.65
N GLY A 187 8.21 7.70 1.91
CA GLY A 187 7.54 6.51 2.45
C GLY A 187 6.17 6.29 1.84
N ILE A 188 5.23 7.17 2.17
CA ILE A 188 3.89 7.23 1.59
C ILE A 188 3.76 8.57 0.88
N GLY A 189 3.17 8.59 -0.31
CA GLY A 189 2.86 9.85 -0.98
C GLY A 189 1.51 9.89 -1.66
N VAL A 190 0.89 11.07 -1.54
CA VAL A 190 -0.29 11.45 -2.31
C VAL A 190 0.20 12.35 -3.44
N ILE A 191 0.12 11.85 -4.67
CA ILE A 191 0.70 12.51 -5.84
C ILE A 191 -0.41 12.76 -6.86
N GLN A 192 -0.54 14.01 -7.29
CA GLN A 192 -1.42 14.40 -8.39
C GLN A 192 -0.92 13.82 -9.72
N ASN A 193 -1.45 12.65 -10.10
CA ASN A 193 -1.11 11.94 -11.33
C ASN A 193 -2.32 11.13 -11.81
N SER A 194 -2.61 11.12 -13.12
CA SER A 194 -3.73 10.38 -13.73
C SER A 194 -5.06 10.63 -13.00
N ILE A 195 -5.29 11.89 -12.66
CA ILE A 195 -6.46 12.37 -11.94
C ILE A 195 -7.70 12.36 -12.83
N ASN A 196 -8.90 12.21 -12.25
CA ASN A 196 -10.13 12.35 -13.02
C ASN A 196 -10.21 13.77 -13.60
N PRO A 197 -10.20 13.94 -14.95
CA PRO A 197 -10.21 15.26 -15.57
C PRO A 197 -11.47 16.08 -15.25
N ALA A 198 -12.58 15.42 -14.89
CA ALA A 198 -13.82 16.10 -14.49
C ALA A 198 -13.76 16.71 -13.08
N LYS A 199 -12.79 16.32 -12.25
CA LYS A 199 -12.58 16.88 -10.90
C LYS A 199 -11.33 17.75 -10.88
N ASN A 200 -10.21 17.24 -11.39
CA ASN A 200 -8.93 17.93 -11.45
C ASN A 200 -8.38 18.39 -10.07
N TYR A 201 -8.73 17.70 -8.99
CA TYR A 201 -8.14 17.89 -7.65
C TYR A 201 -8.15 16.59 -6.84
N ILE A 202 -7.21 16.45 -5.91
CA ILE A 202 -7.08 15.29 -5.01
C ILE A 202 -8.19 15.31 -3.97
N ARG A 203 -8.77 14.13 -3.66
CA ARG A 203 -9.90 14.01 -2.72
C ARG A 203 -9.99 12.62 -2.09
N ASN A 204 -10.77 12.53 -1.01
CA ASN A 204 -11.21 11.28 -0.38
C ASN A 204 -10.03 10.37 0.01
N ILE A 205 -9.04 10.95 0.68
CA ILE A 205 -7.85 10.24 1.14
C ILE A 205 -7.91 10.05 2.64
N THR A 206 -7.61 8.83 3.10
CA THR A 206 -7.36 8.54 4.50
C THR A 206 -6.03 7.85 4.63
N ILE A 207 -5.12 8.39 5.44
CA ILE A 207 -3.81 7.79 5.75
C ILE A 207 -3.76 7.65 7.26
N SER A 208 -3.95 6.44 7.75
CA SER A 208 -4.01 6.22 9.19
C SER A 208 -3.19 5.03 9.67
N ARG A 209 -2.60 5.11 10.86
CA ARG A 209 -2.03 3.92 11.52
C ARG A 209 -0.94 3.22 10.70
N ASN A 210 -0.20 3.95 9.86
CA ASN A 210 0.95 3.40 9.15
C ASN A 210 2.23 3.63 9.96
N THR A 211 3.23 2.78 9.75
CA THR A 211 4.60 3.00 10.24
C THR A 211 5.52 3.18 9.05
N VAL A 212 6.14 4.35 8.94
CA VAL A 212 7.16 4.65 7.94
C VAL A 212 8.51 4.81 8.65
N TYR A 213 9.52 4.10 8.16
CA TYR A 213 10.84 4.08 8.74
C TYR A 213 11.94 4.30 7.68
N MET A 214 12.75 5.32 7.90
CA MET A 214 13.96 5.63 7.13
C MET A 214 13.77 5.84 5.62
N SER A 215 12.74 6.58 5.19
CA SER A 215 12.72 7.08 3.80
C SER A 215 13.86 8.05 3.55
N GLN A 216 14.51 7.97 2.38
CA GLN A 216 15.89 8.46 2.24
C GLN A 216 16.01 9.90 1.73
N LEU A 217 15.23 10.32 0.72
CA LEU A 217 15.54 11.54 -0.04
C LEU A 217 14.60 12.73 0.23
N ASP A 218 13.34 12.50 0.60
CA ASP A 218 12.35 13.57 0.63
C ASP A 218 11.49 13.66 1.90
N ALA A 219 10.68 12.65 2.21
CA ALA A 219 9.84 12.67 3.41
C ALA A 219 9.32 11.28 3.79
N CYS A 220 8.88 11.13 5.05
CA CYS A 220 8.08 9.96 5.43
C CYS A 220 6.70 10.00 4.77
N LEU A 221 6.05 11.16 4.82
CA LEU A 221 4.78 11.44 4.16
C LEU A 221 4.92 12.63 3.22
N ARG A 222 4.73 12.39 1.91
CA ARG A 222 4.78 13.42 0.86
C ARG A 222 3.38 13.73 0.33
N LEU A 223 2.96 14.99 0.41
CA LEU A 223 1.65 15.46 -0.05
C LEU A 223 1.86 16.47 -1.19
N ASN A 224 1.61 16.05 -2.42
CA ASN A 224 1.84 16.87 -3.63
C ASN A 224 0.53 17.11 -4.38
N GLY A 225 0.11 18.39 -4.48
CA GLY A 225 -1.17 18.79 -5.08
C GLY A 225 -2.37 18.59 -4.16
N VAL A 226 -2.12 18.21 -2.91
CA VAL A 226 -3.13 17.97 -1.88
C VAL A 226 -3.69 19.30 -1.38
N THR A 227 -5.01 19.44 -1.26
CA THR A 227 -5.66 20.57 -0.55
C THR A 227 -6.52 20.04 0.59
N ASN A 228 -7.22 20.91 1.32
CA ASN A 228 -8.03 20.55 2.49
C ASN A 228 -9.31 19.72 2.20
N ASN A 229 -9.56 19.33 0.94
CA ASN A 229 -10.74 18.58 0.54
C ASN A 229 -10.69 17.11 1.01
N ASN A 230 -11.40 16.78 2.09
CA ASN A 230 -11.67 15.41 2.55
C ASN A 230 -10.42 14.54 2.73
N ILE A 231 -9.44 15.05 3.47
CA ILE A 231 -8.23 14.30 3.81
C ILE A 231 -8.11 14.13 5.30
N THR A 232 -7.87 12.88 5.69
CA THR A 232 -7.61 12.49 7.07
C THR A 232 -6.22 11.88 7.17
N ILE A 233 -5.38 12.41 8.05
CA ILE A 233 -4.03 11.89 8.34
C ILE A 233 -3.93 11.67 9.84
N SER A 234 -3.87 10.43 10.30
CA SER A 234 -3.92 10.19 11.74
C SER A 234 -3.17 8.98 12.25
N ASN A 235 -2.71 9.04 13.49
CA ASN A 235 -2.16 7.88 14.20
C ASN A 235 -1.01 7.18 13.44
N ASN A 236 -0.30 7.89 12.55
CA ASN A 236 0.84 7.32 11.84
C ASN A 236 2.12 7.50 12.67
N VAL A 237 3.07 6.59 12.53
CA VAL A 237 4.45 6.78 12.95
C VAL A 237 5.29 7.12 11.74
N LEU A 238 5.82 8.33 11.69
CA LEU A 238 6.60 8.88 10.59
C LEU A 238 8.03 9.11 11.08
N TYR A 239 8.85 8.06 10.99
CA TYR A 239 10.21 8.04 11.49
C TYR A 239 11.22 8.14 10.34
N CYS A 240 11.54 9.36 9.89
CA CYS A 240 12.48 9.60 8.80
C CYS A 240 13.65 10.47 9.28
N ARG A 241 14.71 9.79 9.69
CA ARG A 241 15.92 10.46 10.17
C ARG A 241 16.49 11.38 9.08
N ASN A 242 16.76 12.64 9.43
CA ASN A 242 17.33 13.67 8.55
C ASN A 242 16.46 14.14 7.38
N GLN A 243 15.21 13.69 7.31
CA GLN A 243 14.23 14.20 6.34
C GLN A 243 12.99 14.71 7.08
N PRO A 244 12.18 15.57 6.45
CA PRO A 244 10.86 15.89 6.96
C PRO A 244 10.03 14.62 7.23
N SER A 245 9.39 14.57 8.40
CA SER A 245 8.40 13.53 8.67
C SER A 245 7.16 13.72 7.78
N ILE A 246 6.77 14.98 7.57
CA ILE A 246 5.68 15.36 6.67
C ILE A 246 6.18 16.50 5.78
N LYS A 247 5.92 16.40 4.47
CA LYS A 247 6.16 17.46 3.50
C LYS A 247 4.91 17.66 2.65
N ALA A 248 4.43 18.89 2.56
CA ALA A 248 3.29 19.25 1.71
C ALA A 248 3.63 20.44 0.81
N THR A 249 3.16 20.41 -0.44
CA THR A 249 3.36 21.52 -1.38
C THR A 249 2.36 22.66 -1.18
N ASN A 250 1.20 22.37 -0.60
CA ASN A 250 0.11 23.33 -0.40
C ASN A 250 -0.22 23.47 1.09
N ASP A 251 -0.99 24.50 1.43
CA ASP A 251 -1.55 24.70 2.76
C ASP A 251 -2.64 23.65 3.06
N LEU A 252 -2.53 23.02 4.22
CA LEU A 252 -3.44 21.99 4.73
C LEU A 252 -4.40 22.52 5.79
N THR A 253 -4.56 23.84 5.94
CA THR A 253 -5.50 24.43 6.88
C THR A 253 -6.92 23.90 6.65
N GLY A 254 -7.49 23.27 7.68
CA GLY A 254 -8.79 22.60 7.63
C GLY A 254 -8.74 21.09 7.32
N ALA A 255 -7.57 20.54 6.99
CA ALA A 255 -7.39 19.08 6.90
C ALA A 255 -7.53 18.42 8.28
N SER A 256 -8.02 17.18 8.31
CA SER A 256 -8.22 16.41 9.53
C SER A 256 -6.94 15.67 9.91
N ILE A 257 -6.10 16.27 10.75
CA ILE A 257 -4.79 15.72 11.13
C ILE A 257 -4.74 15.47 12.64
N TYR A 258 -4.47 14.22 13.05
CA TYR A 258 -4.56 13.82 14.46
C TYR A 258 -3.45 12.85 14.90
N ASN A 259 -2.78 13.16 16.01
CA ASN A 259 -1.94 12.21 16.77
C ASN A 259 -0.93 11.42 15.91
N ASN A 260 -0.26 12.07 14.96
CA ASN A 260 0.82 11.44 14.20
C ASN A 260 2.15 11.59 14.96
N ALA A 261 2.79 10.47 15.28
CA ALA A 261 4.14 10.46 15.86
C ALA A 261 5.16 10.81 14.78
N VAL A 262 6.02 11.80 15.02
CA VAL A 262 7.01 12.28 14.06
C VAL A 262 8.42 12.30 14.66
N ASN A 263 9.41 11.91 13.86
CA ASN A 263 10.85 12.02 14.19
C ASN A 263 11.58 12.77 13.07
N GLY A 264 11.28 14.07 12.95
CA GLY A 264 11.82 14.94 11.90
C GLY A 264 11.05 16.25 11.83
N SER A 265 11.44 17.13 10.92
CA SER A 265 10.72 18.39 10.71
C SER A 265 9.36 18.16 10.07
N ILE A 266 8.46 19.13 10.21
CA ILE A 266 7.20 19.21 9.48
C ILE A 266 7.33 20.37 8.50
N ASN A 267 7.37 20.05 7.22
CA ASN A 267 7.47 21.02 6.12
C ASN A 267 6.13 21.10 5.39
N ALA A 268 5.09 21.51 6.12
CA ALA A 268 3.72 21.59 5.62
C ALA A 268 2.97 22.72 6.35
N ALA A 269 2.50 23.71 5.59
CA ALA A 269 1.67 24.77 6.14
C ALA A 269 0.29 24.22 6.57
N GLY A 270 -0.32 24.83 7.59
CA GLY A 270 -1.66 24.46 8.06
C GLY A 270 -1.73 23.18 8.91
N ILE A 271 -0.62 22.46 9.11
CA ILE A 271 -0.57 21.39 10.11
C ILE A 271 -0.46 22.02 11.49
N GLN A 272 -1.57 21.95 12.25
CA GLN A 272 -1.61 22.43 13.63
C GLN A 272 -0.71 21.57 14.52
N GLN A 273 -0.06 22.18 15.51
CA GLN A 273 0.83 21.46 16.45
C GLN A 273 0.13 20.29 17.16
N ASN A 274 -1.20 20.34 17.32
CA ASN A 274 -1.97 19.28 17.97
C ASN A 274 -2.18 18.03 17.09
N GLY A 275 -1.94 18.11 15.77
CA GLY A 275 -2.09 16.99 14.85
C GLY A 275 -0.90 16.01 14.84
N THR A 276 0.19 16.39 15.52
CA THR A 276 1.44 15.64 15.56
C THR A 276 2.07 15.69 16.95
N PHE A 277 2.88 14.70 17.30
CA PHE A 277 3.73 14.77 18.49
C PHE A 277 5.12 14.21 18.19
N MET A 278 6.14 14.82 18.80
CA MET A 278 7.53 14.42 18.59
C MET A 278 7.83 13.14 19.34
N VAL A 279 8.58 12.23 18.70
CA VAL A 279 9.11 11.03 19.35
C VAL A 279 10.63 10.96 19.24
N SER A 280 11.26 10.33 20.24
CA SER A 280 12.71 10.13 20.31
C SER A 280 13.16 8.88 19.55
N ASN A 281 14.47 8.64 19.54
CA ASN A 281 15.04 7.37 19.09
C ASN A 281 14.74 6.33 20.18
N ASN A 282 14.21 5.15 19.82
CA ASN A 282 13.81 4.01 20.69
C ASN A 282 12.30 3.85 20.98
N VAL A 283 11.41 4.26 20.07
CA VAL A 283 9.97 3.97 20.21
C VAL A 283 9.58 2.54 19.84
N PHE A 284 10.48 1.80 19.18
CA PHE A 284 10.26 0.42 18.70
C PHE A 284 11.09 -0.57 19.51
N SER A 285 10.59 -1.81 19.60
CA SER A 285 11.24 -2.90 20.32
C SER A 285 12.64 -3.22 19.77
N ASP A 286 12.76 -3.34 18.45
CA ASP A 286 14.06 -3.47 17.76
C ASP A 286 13.91 -3.10 16.27
N ALA A 287 14.07 -1.82 15.93
CA ALA A 287 13.94 -1.38 14.55
C ALA A 287 15.04 -1.91 13.63
N VAL A 288 16.22 -2.24 14.16
CA VAL A 288 17.35 -2.80 13.39
C VAL A 288 17.02 -4.23 12.95
N ALA A 289 16.44 -5.03 13.84
CA ALA A 289 15.88 -6.34 13.53
C ALA A 289 14.51 -6.27 12.83
N ARG A 290 14.05 -5.08 12.42
CA ARG A 290 12.76 -4.82 11.76
C ARG A 290 11.54 -5.27 12.57
N ASN A 291 11.64 -5.12 13.88
CA ASN A 291 10.56 -5.27 14.83
C ASN A 291 10.04 -3.87 15.23
N PHE A 292 9.07 -3.37 14.46
CA PHE A 292 8.44 -2.06 14.69
C PHE A 292 7.29 -2.10 15.68
N TYR A 293 7.15 -3.21 16.42
CA TYR A 293 6.24 -3.27 17.56
C TYR A 293 6.69 -2.24 18.62
N PRO A 294 5.77 -1.46 19.22
CA PRO A 294 6.12 -0.46 20.22
C PRO A 294 6.92 -1.08 21.37
N ALA A 295 8.02 -0.44 21.76
CA ALA A 295 8.78 -0.85 22.94
C ALA A 295 7.96 -0.65 24.23
N VAL A 296 8.29 -1.38 25.29
CA VAL A 296 7.71 -1.15 26.61
C VAL A 296 7.94 0.30 27.04
N GLY A 297 6.86 0.99 27.43
CA GLY A 297 6.91 2.42 27.80
C GLY A 297 7.01 3.38 26.62
N SER A 298 6.87 2.89 25.38
CA SER A 298 6.88 3.73 24.19
C SER A 298 5.76 4.78 24.22
N PRO A 299 6.02 6.05 23.83
CA PRO A 299 5.01 7.11 23.77
C PRO A 299 3.95 6.86 22.68
N LEU A 300 4.08 5.79 21.90
CA LEU A 300 3.08 5.39 20.90
C LEU A 300 1.87 4.69 21.52
N ILE A 301 2.08 4.02 22.66
CA ILE A 301 1.08 3.19 23.33
C ILE A 301 -0.05 4.07 23.84
N ASN A 302 -1.28 3.75 23.45
CA ASN A 302 -2.49 4.50 23.81
C ASN A 302 -2.44 6.01 23.49
N ALA A 303 -1.67 6.40 22.49
CA ALA A 303 -1.50 7.81 22.09
C ALA A 303 -2.36 8.20 20.88
N GLY A 304 -3.11 7.27 20.30
CA GLY A 304 -3.90 7.51 19.09
C GLY A 304 -5.21 8.25 19.37
N ALA A 305 -5.63 9.09 18.42
CA ALA A 305 -6.96 9.68 18.40
C ALA A 305 -8.02 8.67 17.95
N ASN A 306 -9.23 8.78 18.51
CA ASN A 306 -10.41 8.05 18.10
C ASN A 306 -11.48 9.02 17.56
N PRO A 307 -11.64 9.09 16.22
CA PRO A 307 -12.98 8.82 15.73
C PRO A 307 -13.03 7.92 14.47
N LEU A 308 -11.95 7.23 14.12
CA LEU A 308 -11.87 6.57 12.80
C LEU A 308 -12.36 5.13 12.82
N GLN A 309 -13.59 4.96 12.32
CA GLN A 309 -14.26 3.70 11.98
C GLN A 309 -13.46 2.79 11.03
N GLN A 310 -13.86 1.52 11.07
CA GLN A 310 -13.70 0.39 10.13
C GLN A 310 -12.50 -0.56 10.23
N VAL A 311 -11.34 -0.17 10.75
CA VAL A 311 -10.21 -1.13 10.82
C VAL A 311 -10.02 -1.62 12.25
N LEU A 312 -10.64 -2.77 12.51
CA LEU A 312 -10.66 -3.43 13.82
C LEU A 312 -9.29 -4.00 14.23
N TYR A 313 -8.44 -4.29 13.24
CA TYR A 313 -7.22 -5.07 13.45
C TYR A 313 -5.96 -4.29 13.09
N ASP A 314 -4.85 -4.60 13.76
CA ASP A 314 -3.53 -4.06 13.49
C ASP A 314 -2.78 -4.88 12.42
N TYR A 315 -1.51 -4.57 12.21
CA TYR A 315 -0.65 -5.30 11.28
C TYR A 315 -0.54 -6.81 11.60
N ASN A 316 -0.61 -7.22 12.86
CA ASN A 316 -0.57 -8.63 13.26
C ASN A 316 -1.95 -9.32 13.23
N GLY A 317 -3.03 -8.59 12.90
CA GLY A 317 -4.39 -9.11 13.02
C GLY A 317 -4.93 -9.06 14.46
N MET A 318 -4.30 -8.30 15.36
CA MET A 318 -4.76 -8.10 16.74
C MET A 318 -5.79 -6.98 16.80
N THR A 319 -6.83 -7.15 17.63
CA THR A 319 -7.84 -6.11 17.83
C THR A 319 -7.24 -4.85 18.44
N ARG A 320 -7.58 -3.70 17.88
CA ARG A 320 -7.16 -2.38 18.39
C ARG A 320 -8.06 -1.91 19.54
N SER A 321 -7.50 -1.16 20.48
CA SER A 321 -8.28 -0.42 21.47
C SER A 321 -9.27 0.52 20.76
N ASN A 322 -10.51 0.50 21.22
CA ASN A 322 -11.60 1.32 20.68
C ASN A 322 -11.69 2.71 21.33
N THR A 323 -10.76 3.07 22.22
CA THR A 323 -10.75 4.36 22.93
C THR A 323 -9.46 5.11 22.66
N MET A 324 -8.33 4.49 22.99
CA MET A 324 -7.00 5.04 22.79
C MET A 324 -6.12 3.97 22.11
N PRO A 325 -6.20 3.83 20.78
CA PRO A 325 -5.36 2.87 20.06
C PRO A 325 -3.88 3.26 20.11
N THR A 326 -3.01 2.29 19.87
CA THR A 326 -1.59 2.58 19.67
C THR A 326 -1.37 3.26 18.32
N VAL A 327 -0.50 4.28 18.31
CA VAL A 327 -0.05 4.98 17.09
C VAL A 327 0.90 4.10 16.29
N GLY A 328 0.70 4.02 14.97
CA GLY A 328 1.47 3.18 14.05
C GLY A 328 0.74 1.90 13.64
N ALA A 329 1.44 1.02 12.92
CA ALA A 329 0.88 -0.19 12.31
C ALA A 329 0.45 -1.27 13.30
N TYR A 330 1.04 -1.28 14.50
CA TYR A 330 0.76 -2.28 15.54
C TYR A 330 -0.13 -1.74 16.65
N GLU A 331 -0.85 -2.63 17.31
CA GLU A 331 -1.47 -2.42 18.61
C GLU A 331 -0.59 -3.03 19.69
N TYR A 332 -0.24 -2.24 20.70
CA TYR A 332 0.46 -2.77 21.87
C TYR A 332 -0.51 -3.55 22.77
N SER A 333 -0.35 -4.87 22.82
CA SER A 333 -1.22 -5.79 23.58
C SER A 333 -0.45 -6.69 24.57
N ALA A 334 0.87 -6.80 24.41
CA ALA A 334 1.76 -7.56 25.27
C ALA A 334 3.16 -6.93 25.34
N THR A 335 4.01 -7.37 26.27
CA THR A 335 5.40 -6.89 26.41
C THR A 335 6.23 -7.14 25.15
N ASN A 336 6.02 -8.29 24.51
CA ASN A 336 6.69 -8.67 23.27
C ASN A 336 5.70 -8.60 22.11
N ASN A 337 6.22 -8.45 20.90
CA ASN A 337 5.42 -8.52 19.68
C ASN A 337 4.70 -9.89 19.63
N PRO A 338 3.36 -9.93 19.69
CA PRO A 338 2.59 -11.19 19.70
C PRO A 338 2.58 -11.89 18.34
N GLY A 339 2.92 -11.17 17.27
CA GLY A 339 3.17 -11.72 15.95
C GLY A 339 4.66 -11.99 15.74
N CYS A 340 5.19 -11.45 14.66
CA CYS A 340 6.59 -11.63 14.27
C CYS A 340 7.21 -10.30 13.83
N ALA A 341 8.54 -10.23 13.89
CA ALA A 341 9.28 -9.20 13.19
C ALA A 341 9.09 -9.33 11.68
N THR A 342 9.13 -8.21 10.97
CA THR A 342 8.97 -8.21 9.50
C THR A 342 10.18 -8.86 8.81
N THR A 343 9.95 -9.62 7.75
CA THR A 343 11.00 -10.35 7.01
C THR A 343 10.95 -10.05 5.51
N ASN A 344 11.98 -10.47 4.76
CA ASN A 344 11.97 -10.45 3.29
C ASN A 344 11.32 -11.72 2.75
N SER A 345 10.07 -11.97 3.11
CA SER A 345 9.29 -13.13 2.70
C SER A 345 7.81 -12.80 2.81
N PHE A 346 6.93 -13.77 2.59
CA PHE A 346 5.52 -13.65 2.96
C PHE A 346 5.35 -13.11 4.38
N LYS A 347 4.29 -12.32 4.57
CA LYS A 347 3.96 -11.74 5.87
C LYS A 347 3.70 -12.89 6.86
N CYS A 348 4.49 -12.96 7.91
CA CYS A 348 4.31 -13.97 8.95
C CYS A 348 3.21 -13.58 9.96
N GLY A 349 2.78 -14.53 10.78
CA GLY A 349 1.96 -14.26 11.96
C GLY A 349 0.47 -14.04 11.73
N LEU A 350 -0.02 -14.08 10.49
CA LEU A 350 -1.46 -14.11 10.24
C LEU A 350 -1.97 -15.53 10.47
N SER A 351 -2.73 -15.76 11.56
CA SER A 351 -3.46 -17.02 11.68
C SER A 351 -4.44 -17.14 10.51
N THR A 352 -4.54 -18.32 9.89
CA THR A 352 -5.48 -18.58 8.79
C THR A 352 -6.95 -18.35 9.16
N ALA A 353 -7.25 -18.15 10.44
CA ALA A 353 -8.59 -17.89 10.98
C ALA A 353 -8.92 -16.39 11.15
N ALA A 354 -7.97 -15.48 10.92
CA ALA A 354 -8.11 -14.05 11.24
C ALA A 354 -7.85 -13.13 10.03
N VAL A 355 -8.23 -13.54 8.82
CA VAL A 355 -8.38 -12.59 7.72
C VAL A 355 -9.81 -12.04 7.82
N PRO A 356 -10.03 -10.82 8.33
CA PRO A 356 -11.37 -10.29 8.43
C PRO A 356 -11.93 -10.18 7.01
N GLU A 357 -13.14 -10.67 6.77
CA GLU A 357 -13.92 -10.15 5.66
C GLU A 357 -14.14 -8.67 5.98
N TYR A 358 -13.43 -7.79 5.25
CA TYR A 358 -13.88 -6.42 5.22
C TYR A 358 -15.28 -6.47 4.61
N PRO A 359 -16.33 -5.96 5.29
CA PRO A 359 -17.56 -5.72 4.57
C PRO A 359 -17.18 -4.90 3.34
N LEU A 360 -17.63 -5.33 2.17
CA LEU A 360 -17.47 -4.54 0.94
C LEU A 360 -17.80 -3.10 1.31
N ILE A 361 -16.82 -2.20 1.14
CA ILE A 361 -17.00 -0.78 1.46
C ILE A 361 -18.19 -0.34 0.60
N PRO A 362 -19.34 0.05 1.20
CA PRO A 362 -20.54 0.35 0.45
C PRO A 362 -20.37 1.55 -0.48
#